data_AF-A0A0J6WP97-F1
#
_entry.id   AF-A0A0J6WP97-F1
#
_cell.length_a   1.000
_cell.length_b   1.000
_cell.length_c   1.000
_cell.angle_alpha   90.00
_cell.angle_beta   90.00
_cell.angle_gamma   90.00
#
_symmetry.space_group_name_H-M   'P 1'
#
loop_
_entity.id
_entity.type
_entity.pdbx_description
1 polymer ?
#
loop_
_entity_poly.entity_id
_entity_poly.type
_entity_poly.pdbx_seq_one_letter_code
_entity_poly.pdbx_strand_id
1 'polypeptide(L)' 'MSSDEQQVLHVIMADSKVTQRVIQQQTHMSLRSIKRIMSELQRKGIILRKGNNRSGEWIVKE' A
#
# COMPACT_ATOMS: atom_id res chain seq x y z
N MET A 1 -13.43 -2.82 -4.92
CA MET A 1 -12.51 -2.20 -3.95
C MET A 1 -13.26 -1.16 -3.15
N SER A 2 -12.90 -0.91 -1.89
CA SER A 2 -13.43 0.21 -1.11
C SER A 2 -12.71 1.53 -1.43
N SER A 3 -13.31 2.66 -1.04
CA SER A 3 -12.69 3.99 -1.15
C SER A 3 -11.31 4.02 -0.47
N ASP A 4 -11.19 3.42 0.71
CA ASP A 4 -9.93 3.36 1.44
C ASP A 4 -8.87 2.52 0.70
N GLU A 5 -9.27 1.39 0.11
CA GLU A 5 -8.38 0.56 -0.71
C GLU A 5 -7.85 1.34 -1.92
N GLN A 6 -8.73 2.11 -2.58
CA GLN A 6 -8.35 2.94 -3.73
C GLN A 6 -7.41 4.06 -3.34
N GLN A 7 -7.66 4.73 -2.21
CA GLN A 7 -6.81 5.81 -1.73
C GLN A 7 -5.41 5.30 -1.37
N VAL A 8 -5.30 4.16 -0.68
CA VAL A 8 -4.00 3.51 -0.42
C VAL A 8 -3.30 3.11 -1.72
N LEU A 9 -4.05 2.57 -2.69
CA LEU A 9 -3.49 2.17 -3.98
C LEU A 9 -2.94 3.38 -4.75
N HIS A 10 -3.65 4.51 -4.80
CA HIS A 10 -3.18 5.73 -5.44
C HIS A 10 -1.87 6.25 -4.84
N VAL A 11 -1.72 6.18 -3.51
CA VAL A 11 -0.46 6.56 -2.86
C VAL A 11 0.69 5.64 -3.29
N ILE A 12 0.44 4.33 -3.37
CA ILE A 12 1.44 3.34 -3.81
C ILE A 12 1.81 3.54 -5.29
N MET A 13 0.85 3.90 -6.14
CA MET A 13 1.10 4.18 -7.56
C MET A 13 1.93 5.46 -7.75
N ALA A 14 1.74 6.46 -6.89
CA ALA A 14 2.51 7.70 -6.93
C ALA A 14 3.97 7.50 -6.46
N ASP A 15 4.20 6.62 -5.50
CA ASP A 15 5.55 6.26 -5.01
C ASP A 15 5.63 4.77 -4.65
N SER A 16 6.31 3.98 -5.48
CA SER A 16 6.50 2.54 -5.26
C SER A 16 7.32 2.23 -4.00
N LYS A 17 8.13 3.18 -3.50
CA LYS A 17 8.94 3.02 -2.28
C LYS A 17 8.23 3.47 -1.02
N VAL A 18 6.96 3.87 -1.14
CA VAL A 18 6.22 4.47 -0.04
C VAL A 18 6.16 3.54 1.18
N THR A 19 6.36 4.15 2.35
CA THR A 19 6.25 3.44 3.63
C THR A 19 4.84 3.54 4.19
N GLN A 20 4.46 2.61 5.07
CA GLN A 20 3.16 2.64 5.76
C GLN A 20 2.91 3.94 6.55
N ARG A 21 3.97 4.59 7.05
CA ARG A 21 3.88 5.88 7.74
C ARG A 21 3.54 7.02 6.79
N VAL A 22 4.13 7.02 5.59
CA VAL A 22 3.81 8.03 4.58
C VAL A 22 2.39 7.84 4.08
N ILE A 23 1.96 6.59 3.85
CA ILE A 23 0.55 6.29 3.53
C ILE A 23 -0.37 6.85 4.62
N GLN A 24 -0.06 6.62 5.90
CA GLN A 24 -0.84 7.18 7.01
C GLN A 24 -0.92 8.71 6.97
N GLN A 25 0.19 9.39 6.70
CA GLN A 25 0.20 10.85 6.62
C GLN A 25 -0.66 11.38 5.47
N GLN A 26 -0.66 10.70 4.32
CA GLN A 26 -1.42 11.12 3.14
C GLN A 26 -2.91 10.73 3.19
N THR A 27 -3.25 9.60 3.81
CA THR A 27 -4.64 9.11 3.86
C THR A 27 -5.36 9.42 5.16
N HIS A 28 -4.63 9.89 6.19
CA HIS A 28 -5.12 10.10 7.56
C HIS A 28 -5.74 8.86 8.23
N MET A 29 -5.52 7.66 7.66
CA MET A 29 -6.00 6.40 8.23
C MET A 29 -5.07 5.91 9.34
N SER A 30 -5.60 5.09 10.25
CA SER A 30 -4.75 4.42 11.25
C SER A 30 -3.76 3.43 10.60
N LEU A 31 -2.58 3.25 11.20
CA LEU A 31 -1.63 2.21 10.77
C LEU A 31 -2.24 0.81 10.75
N ARG A 32 -3.19 0.52 11.66
CA ARG A 32 -3.92 -0.75 11.69
C ARG A 32 -4.74 -0.92 10.41
N SER A 33 -5.51 0.10 10.02
CA SER A 33 -6.32 0.09 8.81
C SER A 33 -5.45 -0.10 7.57
N ILE A 34 -4.33 0.62 7.49
CA ILE A 34 -3.39 0.52 6.36
C ILE A 34 -2.79 -0.87 6.27
N LYS A 35 -2.32 -1.44 7.37
CA LYS A 35 -1.79 -2.83 7.38
C LYS A 35 -2.84 -3.83 6.89
N ARG A 36 -4.09 -3.71 7.35
CA ARG A 36 -5.19 -4.55 6.92
C ARG A 36 -5.43 -4.42 5.41
N ILE A 37 -5.56 -3.20 4.90
CA ILE A 37 -5.78 -2.89 3.49
C ILE A 37 -4.64 -3.43 2.63
N MET A 38 -3.38 -3.15 2.99
CA MET A 38 -2.24 -3.65 2.23
C MET A 38 -2.19 -5.18 2.20
N SER A 39 -2.50 -5.84 3.32
CA SER A 39 -2.57 -7.30 3.38
C SER A 39 -3.68 -7.86 2.49
N GLU A 40 -4.82 -7.18 2.41
CA GLU A 40 -5.93 -7.55 1.52
C GLU A 40 -5.58 -7.33 0.05
N LEU A 41 -4.96 -6.20 -0.32
CA LEU A 41 -4.49 -5.92 -1.68
C LEU A 41 -3.42 -6.93 -2.12
N GLN A 42 -2.51 -7.32 -1.22
CA GLN A 42 -1.53 -8.38 -1.49
C GLN A 42 -2.21 -9.74 -1.70
N ARG A 43 -3.16 -10.10 -0.84
CA ARG A 43 -3.90 -11.36 -0.95
C ARG A 43 -4.70 -11.43 -2.26
N LYS A 44 -5.26 -10.30 -2.70
CA LYS A 44 -5.96 -10.17 -3.99
C LYS A 44 -5.01 -10.17 -5.19
N GLY A 45 -3.70 -10.12 -4.98
CA GLY A 45 -2.69 -10.07 -6.05
C GLY A 45 -2.55 -8.71 -6.72
N ILE A 46 -3.21 -7.67 -6.20
CA ILE A 46 -3.21 -6.31 -6.76
C ILE A 46 -1.87 -5.63 -6.49
N ILE A 47 -1.28 -5.84 -5.31
CA ILE A 47 0.05 -5.32 -4.99
C ILE A 47 1.00 -6.44 -4.57
N LEU A 48 2.28 -6.29 -4.89
CA LEU A 48 3.35 -7.19 -4.48
C LEU A 48 4.53 -6.40 -3.93
N ARG A 49 5.24 -6.97 -2.95
CA ARG A 49 6.50 -6.41 -2.49
C ARG A 49 7.65 -7.08 -3.22
N LYS A 50 8.49 -6.32 -3.91
CA LYS A 50 9.72 -6.80 -4.55
C LYS A 50 10.94 -6.27 -3.78
N GLY A 51 11.90 -7.14 -3.48
CA GLY A 51 13.11 -6.80 -2.72
C GLY A 51 12.98 -7.09 -1.22
N ASN A 52 13.95 -6.60 -0.44
CA ASN A 52 14.00 -6.85 1.01
C ASN A 52 13.16 -5.83 1.80
N ASN A 53 13.01 -6.05 3.11
CA ASN A 53 12.17 -5.19 3.97
C ASN A 53 12.62 -3.71 4.05
N ARG A 54 13.91 -3.43 3.83
CA ARG A 54 14.50 -2.08 3.98
C ARG A 54 14.46 -1.26 2.69
N SER A 55 14.63 -1.90 1.54
CA SER A 55 14.75 -1.21 0.25
C SER A 55 13.80 -1.72 -0.83
N GLY A 56 12.89 -2.64 -0.48
CA GLY A 56 11.93 -3.18 -1.43
C GLY A 56 10.88 -2.17 -1.83
N GLU A 57 10.25 -2.41 -2.98
CA GLU A 57 9.27 -1.56 -3.63
C GLU A 57 7.95 -2.30 -3.77
N TRP A 58 6.86 -1.55 -3.83
CA TRP A 58 5.52 -2.02 -4.13
C TRP A 58 5.30 -2.00 -5.64
N ILE A 59 4.87 -3.13 -6.19
CA ILE A 59 4.48 -3.29 -7.58
C ILE A 59 2.98 -3.44 -7.61
N VAL A 60 2.30 -2.59 -8.39
CA VAL A 60 0.87 -2.71 -8.68
C VAL A 60 0.71 -3.57 -9.93
N LYS A 61 -0.12 -4.60 -9.86
CA LYS A 61 -0.52 -5.43 -10.99
C LYS A 61 -1.87 -4.94 -11.52
N GLU A 62 -1.98 -4.82 -12.84
CA GLU A 62 -3.26 -4.69 -13.55
C GLU A 62 -4.06 -5.99 -13.48
#